data_AF-A0A367ZPV3-F1
#
_entry.id   AF-A0A367ZPV3-F1
#
_cell.length_a   1.000
_cell.length_b   1.000
_cell.length_c   1.000
_cell.angle_alpha   90.00
_cell.angle_beta   90.00
_cell.angle_gamma   90.00
#
_symmetry.space_group_name_H-M   'P 1'
#
loop_
_entity.id
_entity.type
_entity.pdbx_description
1 polymer ?
#
loop_
_entity_poly.entity_id
_entity_poly.type
_entity_poly.pdbx_seq_one_letter_code
_entity_poly.pdbx_strand_id
1 'polypeptide(L)'
;MATGEMSRSWWRARPAFWLALLWCLAFTVQWTTRAWHWQALSFEAGTEELTELVLEAVPMQVRRLGADFLWLRADEYMHFGPSRRYRGAFLAGTYAGNTEILPLLELAIRLDPTHFEAYAILAQNLAFHLDRFVPAVRLLQRGILHNQHHPFIHELYGTIAYCLAFVKSYDPTRENNRVAALRYLDEALAAFARAGLPASAAGEVLNPINYQIWRARFLVEQGRPDAALQAWVAAGQPLGPDGGLLGEYLGRVALGQPVPALPEELRPHLKDGGPPVGATADASASAPDRGGGPAHAHCSHGPGEPCRADRAPDLSLTPRAGTEPTGPARLPSEGSPRQPAGEPCNHEDGSCPHQKAPPPLFDRNHPWLATYLQMLVLGGGGLLLLWRGHWSRR
;
A
#
# COMPACT_ATOMS: atom_id res chain seq x y z
N MET A 1 -60.90 8.88 17.09
CA MET A 1 -60.34 8.79 15.72
C MET A 1 -58.81 8.79 15.81
N ALA A 2 -58.17 7.64 15.98
CA ALA A 2 -56.70 7.51 16.00
C ALA A 2 -56.24 6.04 15.80
N THR A 3 -56.86 5.30 14.87
CA THR A 3 -56.56 3.87 14.63
C THR A 3 -56.01 3.58 13.23
N GLY A 4 -55.66 4.62 12.45
CA GLY A 4 -55.29 4.49 11.03
C GLY A 4 -53.80 4.41 10.69
N GLU A 5 -52.89 4.76 11.60
CA GLU A 5 -51.47 5.00 11.23
C GLU A 5 -50.50 3.84 11.54
N MET A 6 -50.89 2.86 12.36
CA MET A 6 -49.97 1.78 12.76
C MET A 6 -49.72 0.72 11.67
N SER A 7 -50.52 0.64 10.60
CA SER A 7 -50.39 -0.43 9.60
C SER A 7 -49.33 -0.16 8.52
N ARG A 8 -48.89 1.09 8.33
CA ARG A 8 -47.95 1.45 7.24
C ARG A 8 -46.48 1.20 7.58
N SER A 9 -46.10 1.12 8.86
CA SER A 9 -44.71 0.85 9.28
C SER A 9 -44.28 -0.61 9.06
N TRP A 10 -45.22 -1.55 9.13
CA TRP A 10 -44.94 -2.99 9.00
C TRP A 10 -44.50 -3.42 7.60
N TRP A 11 -44.95 -2.71 6.56
CA TRP A 11 -44.60 -3.04 5.17
C TRP A 11 -43.18 -2.60 4.79
N ARG A 12 -42.62 -1.60 5.48
CA ARG A 12 -41.28 -1.07 5.18
C ARG A 12 -40.14 -1.90 5.79
N ALA A 13 -40.38 -2.62 6.89
CA ALA A 13 -39.37 -3.45 7.56
C ALA A 13 -39.19 -4.85 6.93
N ARG A 14 -40.21 -5.37 6.26
CA ARG A 14 -40.20 -6.69 5.61
C ARG A 14 -39.11 -6.88 4.55
N PRO A 15 -38.89 -5.95 3.59
CA PRO A 15 -37.89 -6.17 2.54
C PRO A 15 -36.46 -6.25 3.12
N ALA A 16 -36.11 -5.40 4.08
CA ALA A 16 -34.79 -5.46 4.73
C ALA A 16 -34.57 -6.77 5.49
N PHE A 17 -35.58 -7.25 6.21
CA PHE A 17 -35.54 -8.55 6.88
C PHE A 17 -35.35 -9.71 5.89
N TRP A 18 -36.14 -9.75 4.81
CA TRP A 18 -36.03 -10.80 3.81
C TRP A 18 -34.69 -10.77 3.08
N LEU A 19 -34.18 -9.58 2.76
CA LEU A 19 -32.84 -9.43 2.18
C LEU A 19 -31.76 -9.95 3.12
N ALA A 20 -31.80 -9.58 4.41
CA ALA A 20 -30.85 -10.07 5.40
C ALA A 20 -30.92 -11.60 5.55
N LEU A 21 -32.13 -12.17 5.62
CA LEU A 21 -32.33 -13.62 5.70
C LEU A 21 -31.80 -14.34 4.46
N LEU A 22 -32.10 -13.83 3.26
CA LEU A 22 -31.60 -14.39 2.00
C LEU A 22 -30.08 -14.30 1.91
N TRP A 23 -29.48 -13.22 2.40
CA TRP A 23 -28.03 -13.07 2.52
C TRP A 23 -27.42 -14.10 3.48
N CYS A 24 -28.01 -14.28 4.66
CA CYS A 24 -27.56 -15.28 5.62
C CYS A 24 -27.67 -16.70 5.03
N LEU A 25 -28.75 -17.01 4.31
CA LEU A 25 -28.92 -18.29 3.63
C LEU A 25 -27.88 -18.48 2.52
N ALA A 26 -27.67 -17.48 1.67
CA ALA A 26 -26.67 -17.53 0.61
C ALA A 26 -25.25 -17.74 1.17
N PHE A 27 -24.89 -17.00 2.23
CA PHE A 27 -23.63 -17.18 2.95
C PHE A 27 -23.50 -18.59 3.54
N THR A 28 -24.55 -19.08 4.20
CA THR A 28 -24.54 -20.41 4.81
C THR A 28 -24.38 -21.51 3.76
N VAL A 29 -25.09 -21.42 2.63
CA VAL A 29 -24.96 -22.37 1.51
C VAL A 29 -23.56 -22.30 0.90
N GLN A 30 -23.03 -21.11 0.65
CA GLN A 30 -21.68 -20.94 0.10
C GLN A 30 -20.59 -21.46 1.06
N TRP A 31 -20.68 -21.12 2.35
CA TRP A 31 -19.80 -21.65 3.41
C TRP A 31 -19.85 -23.17 3.45
N THR A 32 -21.04 -23.74 3.54
CA THR A 32 -21.22 -25.20 3.67
C THR A 32 -20.69 -25.93 2.44
N THR A 33 -20.94 -25.40 1.24
CA THR A 33 -20.46 -25.99 -0.02
C THR A 33 -18.93 -25.94 -0.09
N ARG A 34 -18.31 -24.80 0.25
CA ARG A 34 -16.85 -24.68 0.26
C ARG A 34 -16.19 -25.51 1.36
N ALA A 35 -16.77 -25.57 2.55
CA ALA A 35 -16.25 -26.37 3.66
C ALA A 35 -16.32 -27.88 3.33
N TRP A 36 -17.40 -28.34 2.71
CA TRP A 36 -17.53 -29.75 2.30
C TRP A 36 -16.58 -30.08 1.15
N HIS A 37 -16.48 -29.21 0.15
CA HIS A 37 -15.65 -29.45 -1.03
C HIS A 37 -14.27 -28.79 -0.95
N TRP A 38 -13.77 -28.52 0.26
CA TRP A 38 -12.52 -27.80 0.50
C TRP A 38 -11.34 -28.43 -0.27
N GLN A 39 -11.21 -29.76 -0.20
CA GLN A 39 -10.14 -30.48 -0.91
C GLN A 39 -10.22 -30.36 -2.44
N ALA A 40 -11.42 -30.14 -3.00
CA ALA A 40 -11.64 -30.03 -4.44
C ALA A 40 -11.60 -28.57 -4.94
N LEU A 41 -11.91 -27.60 -4.08
CA LEU A 41 -12.03 -26.18 -4.44
C LEU A 41 -10.81 -25.34 -4.06
N SER A 42 -9.97 -25.82 -3.13
CA SER A 42 -8.89 -25.02 -2.52
C SER A 42 -7.50 -25.56 -2.81
N PHE A 43 -7.38 -26.55 -3.70
CA PHE A 43 -6.11 -27.22 -3.99
C PHE A 43 -5.04 -26.27 -4.57
N GLU A 44 -5.44 -25.11 -5.08
CA GLU A 44 -4.53 -24.09 -5.64
C GLU A 44 -4.14 -22.98 -4.64
N ALA A 45 -4.84 -22.85 -3.51
CA ALA A 45 -4.58 -21.81 -2.53
C ALA A 45 -4.19 -22.47 -1.20
N GLY A 46 -2.88 -22.56 -0.94
CA GLY A 46 -2.32 -23.01 0.35
C GLY A 46 -2.63 -22.04 1.48
N THR A 47 -3.90 -21.86 1.83
CA THR A 47 -4.35 -21.00 2.93
C THR A 47 -4.23 -21.78 4.24
N GLU A 48 -3.24 -21.39 5.06
CA GLU A 48 -2.93 -22.05 6.33
C GLU A 48 -3.75 -21.45 7.51
N GLU A 49 -4.35 -20.27 7.35
CA GLU A 49 -5.07 -19.56 8.41
C GLU A 49 -6.61 -19.63 8.29
N LEU A 50 -7.28 -19.98 9.39
CA LEU A 50 -8.75 -20.04 9.49
C LEU A 50 -9.46 -18.74 9.06
N THR A 51 -8.82 -17.59 9.29
CA THR A 51 -9.32 -16.28 8.87
C THR A 51 -9.42 -16.14 7.36
N GLU A 52 -8.48 -16.71 6.60
CA GLU A 52 -8.51 -16.70 5.14
C GLU A 52 -9.61 -17.62 4.62
N LEU A 53 -9.80 -18.79 5.27
CA LEU A 53 -10.90 -19.72 4.97
C LEU A 53 -12.28 -19.06 5.13
N VAL A 54 -12.48 -18.36 6.25
CA VAL A 54 -13.71 -17.60 6.56
C VAL A 54 -13.95 -16.52 5.50
N LEU A 55 -12.90 -15.81 5.12
CA LEU A 55 -12.99 -14.75 4.12
C LEU A 55 -13.35 -15.29 2.74
N GLU A 56 -12.74 -16.40 2.33
CA GLU A 56 -13.00 -17.04 1.04
C GLU A 56 -14.47 -17.47 0.85
N ALA A 57 -15.12 -17.86 1.94
CA ALA A 57 -16.53 -18.23 1.90
C ALA A 57 -17.49 -17.04 1.79
N VAL A 58 -17.02 -15.81 2.02
CA VAL A 58 -17.79 -14.61 1.71
C VAL A 58 -17.86 -14.45 0.18
N PRO A 59 -19.05 -14.24 -0.42
CA PRO A 59 -19.17 -13.98 -1.86
C PRO A 59 -18.25 -12.85 -2.31
N MET A 60 -17.60 -13.02 -3.46
CA MET A 60 -16.61 -12.04 -3.95
C MET A 60 -17.21 -10.63 -4.07
N GLN A 61 -18.46 -10.51 -4.50
CA GLN A 61 -19.15 -9.22 -4.64
C GLN A 61 -19.28 -8.49 -3.30
N VAL A 62 -19.52 -9.23 -2.22
CA VAL A 62 -19.63 -8.66 -0.86
C VAL A 62 -18.26 -8.22 -0.36
N ARG A 63 -17.22 -9.03 -0.63
CA ARG A 63 -15.85 -8.66 -0.29
C ARG A 63 -15.40 -7.41 -1.03
N ARG A 64 -15.65 -7.33 -2.33
CA ARG A 64 -15.39 -6.15 -3.15
C ARG A 64 -16.08 -4.91 -2.62
N LEU A 65 -17.38 -4.99 -2.34
CA LEU A 65 -18.12 -3.87 -1.75
C LEU A 65 -17.51 -3.41 -0.41
N GLY A 66 -17.10 -4.37 0.44
CA GLY A 66 -16.40 -4.05 1.69
C GLY A 66 -15.03 -3.41 1.47
N ALA A 67 -14.28 -3.90 0.48
CA ALA A 67 -12.98 -3.38 0.11
C ALA A 67 -13.08 -1.95 -0.46
N ASP A 68 -14.02 -1.70 -1.38
CA ASP A 68 -14.36 -0.38 -1.92
C ASP A 68 -14.74 0.58 -0.81
N PHE A 69 -15.57 0.14 0.16
CA PHE A 69 -15.94 0.97 1.30
C PHE A 69 -14.71 1.34 2.15
N LEU A 70 -13.86 0.37 2.48
CA LEU A 70 -12.65 0.64 3.28
C LEU A 70 -11.67 1.55 2.54
N TRP A 71 -11.53 1.37 1.22
CA TRP A 71 -10.74 2.23 0.36
C TRP A 71 -11.26 3.67 0.38
N LEU A 72 -12.56 3.89 0.19
CA LEU A 72 -13.17 5.22 0.28
C LEU A 72 -12.93 5.86 1.65
N ARG A 73 -12.98 5.09 2.74
CA ARG A 73 -12.68 5.62 4.08
C ARG A 73 -11.21 5.97 4.26
N ALA A 74 -10.30 5.16 3.70
CA ALA A 74 -8.87 5.47 3.69
C ALA A 74 -8.58 6.76 2.88
N ASP A 75 -9.23 6.91 1.73
CA ASP A 75 -9.14 8.11 0.89
C ASP A 75 -9.71 9.36 1.59
N GLU A 76 -10.86 9.24 2.26
CA GLU A 76 -11.40 10.31 3.10
C GLU A 76 -10.41 10.71 4.20
N TYR A 77 -9.79 9.73 4.87
CA TYR A 77 -8.83 9.99 5.93
C TYR A 77 -7.53 10.61 5.41
N MET A 78 -7.16 10.34 4.16
CA MET A 78 -6.03 10.99 3.49
C MET A 78 -6.31 12.46 3.15
N HIS A 79 -7.55 12.80 2.79
CA HIS A 79 -7.88 14.18 2.41
C HIS A 79 -8.26 15.05 3.61
N PHE A 80 -9.00 14.49 4.58
CA PHE A 80 -9.62 15.26 5.66
C PHE A 80 -9.03 14.99 7.04
N GLY A 81 -8.15 14.00 7.13
CA GLY A 81 -7.57 13.53 8.38
C GLY A 81 -8.52 12.58 9.10
N PRO A 82 -7.98 11.69 9.94
CA PRO A 82 -8.78 10.69 10.64
C PRO A 82 -9.80 11.28 11.61
N SER A 83 -9.60 12.52 12.07
CA SER A 83 -10.57 13.20 12.92
C SER A 83 -10.49 14.73 12.82
N ARG A 84 -11.65 15.39 12.91
CA ARG A 84 -11.74 16.83 13.24
C ARG A 84 -11.05 17.18 14.59
N ARG A 85 -10.65 16.18 15.40
CA ARG A 85 -10.12 16.34 16.77
C ARG A 85 -8.60 16.51 16.85
N TYR A 86 -7.82 16.04 15.87
CA TYR A 86 -6.35 16.14 15.89
C TYR A 86 -5.79 16.79 14.62
N ARG A 87 -6.18 18.06 14.38
CA ARG A 87 -5.71 18.84 13.22
C ARG A 87 -4.21 19.15 13.21
N GLY A 88 -3.51 19.00 14.34
CA GLY A 88 -2.13 19.48 14.50
C GLY A 88 -1.03 18.56 13.97
N ALA A 89 -1.31 17.28 13.69
CA ALA A 89 -0.33 16.28 13.26
C ALA A 89 -0.59 15.73 11.85
N PHE A 90 -1.60 16.25 11.16
CA PHE A 90 -2.06 15.74 9.88
C PHE A 90 -1.74 16.74 8.77
N LEU A 91 -0.92 16.32 7.81
CA LEU A 91 -0.64 17.08 6.60
C LEU A 91 -1.57 16.58 5.50
N ALA A 92 -2.64 17.34 5.25
CA ALA A 92 -3.67 17.01 4.26
C ALA A 92 -3.06 16.79 2.87
N GLY A 93 -3.50 15.72 2.20
CA GLY A 93 -2.98 15.34 0.88
C GLY A 93 -1.65 14.59 0.91
N THR A 94 -1.14 14.23 2.10
CA THR A 94 0.03 13.36 2.22
C THR A 94 -0.34 12.06 2.90
N TYR A 95 0.15 10.96 2.33
CA TYR A 95 0.07 9.64 2.95
C TYR A 95 1.03 9.50 4.13
N ALA A 96 1.94 10.47 4.30
CA ALA A 96 3.10 10.35 5.16
C ALA A 96 2.73 10.33 6.64
N GLY A 97 3.01 9.21 7.31
CA GLY A 97 2.80 9.07 8.75
C GLY A 97 1.33 8.90 9.16
N ASN A 98 0.39 8.79 8.22
CA ASN A 98 -1.01 8.50 8.53
C ASN A 98 -1.18 7.01 8.85
N THR A 99 -0.91 6.64 10.09
CA THR A 99 -1.00 5.24 10.54
C THR A 99 -2.44 4.70 10.59
N GLU A 100 -3.44 5.59 10.58
CA GLU A 100 -4.84 5.21 10.70
C GLU A 100 -5.41 4.63 9.40
N ILE A 101 -4.85 4.96 8.24
CA ILE A 101 -5.26 4.37 6.95
C ILE A 101 -4.69 2.97 6.74
N LEU A 102 -3.59 2.61 7.40
CA LEU A 102 -2.90 1.34 7.18
C LEU A 102 -3.79 0.10 7.41
N PRO A 103 -4.53 -0.03 8.54
CA PRO A 103 -5.42 -1.18 8.73
C PRO A 103 -6.56 -1.20 7.72
N LEU A 104 -7.03 -0.04 7.24
CA LEU A 104 -8.07 0.04 6.22
C LEU A 104 -7.56 -0.48 4.87
N LEU A 105 -6.37 -0.05 4.45
CA LEU A 105 -5.71 -0.50 3.24
C LEU A 105 -5.38 -1.99 3.29
N GLU A 106 -4.89 -2.48 4.43
CA GLU A 106 -4.60 -3.91 4.61
C GLU A 106 -5.86 -4.76 4.50
N LEU A 107 -6.96 -4.34 5.14
CA LEU A 107 -8.24 -5.03 5.03
C LEU A 107 -8.82 -4.96 3.61
N ALA A 108 -8.71 -3.82 2.92
CA ALA A 108 -9.13 -3.68 1.54
C ALA A 108 -8.41 -4.68 0.62
N ILE A 109 -7.07 -4.78 0.75
CA ILE A 109 -6.25 -5.76 0.00
C ILE A 109 -6.64 -7.20 0.33
N ARG A 110 -6.90 -7.53 1.60
CA ARG A 110 -7.30 -8.89 2.00
C ARG A 110 -8.68 -9.25 1.42
N LEU A 111 -9.62 -8.31 1.42
CA LEU A 111 -10.97 -8.53 0.91
C LEU A 111 -10.97 -8.66 -0.62
N ASP A 112 -10.30 -7.74 -1.32
CA ASP A 112 -10.08 -7.79 -2.76
C ASP A 112 -8.61 -7.51 -3.11
N PRO A 113 -7.82 -8.56 -3.41
CA PRO A 113 -6.43 -8.42 -3.84
C PRO A 113 -6.22 -7.66 -5.15
N THR A 114 -7.30 -7.35 -5.88
CA THR A 114 -7.25 -6.56 -7.12
C THR A 114 -7.28 -5.05 -6.89
N HIS A 115 -7.40 -4.58 -5.64
CA HIS A 115 -7.17 -3.17 -5.28
C HIS A 115 -5.69 -2.78 -5.43
N PHE A 116 -5.33 -2.40 -6.65
CA PHE A 116 -3.98 -2.14 -7.09
C PHE A 116 -3.29 -1.01 -6.29
N GLU A 117 -3.95 0.14 -6.16
CA GLU A 117 -3.39 1.37 -5.61
C GLU A 117 -3.05 1.22 -4.12
N ALA A 118 -3.82 0.40 -3.40
CA ALA A 118 -3.62 0.14 -1.99
C ALA A 118 -2.24 -0.47 -1.69
N TYR A 119 -1.70 -1.31 -2.58
CA TYR A 119 -0.37 -1.89 -2.42
C TYR A 119 0.72 -0.83 -2.42
N ALA A 120 0.66 0.12 -3.37
CA ALA A 120 1.66 1.18 -3.50
C ALA A 120 1.66 2.08 -2.26
N ILE A 121 0.49 2.56 -1.84
CA ILE A 121 0.35 3.47 -0.69
C ILE A 121 0.77 2.80 0.61
N LEU A 122 0.31 1.57 0.85
CA LEU A 122 0.65 0.84 2.07
C LEU A 122 2.15 0.52 2.10
N ALA A 123 2.76 0.15 0.97
CA ALA A 123 4.18 -0.12 0.90
C ALA A 123 5.03 1.14 1.13
N GLN A 124 4.66 2.29 0.56
CA GLN A 124 5.35 3.56 0.82
C GLN A 124 5.30 3.92 2.31
N ASN A 125 4.14 3.74 2.96
CA ASN A 125 4.02 3.96 4.40
C ASN A 125 4.90 3.02 5.22
N LEU A 126 4.88 1.73 4.89
CA LEU A 126 5.70 0.73 5.55
C LEU A 126 7.20 1.03 5.38
N ALA A 127 7.63 1.39 4.17
CA ALA A 127 9.04 1.62 3.86
C ALA A 127 9.57 2.95 4.40
N PHE A 128 8.82 4.04 4.22
CA PHE A 128 9.33 5.40 4.42
C PHE A 128 8.98 6.02 5.78
N HIS A 129 7.96 5.49 6.46
CA HIS A 129 7.46 6.10 7.71
C HIS A 129 7.47 5.16 8.91
N LEU A 130 7.63 3.85 8.69
CA LEU A 130 7.61 2.85 9.75
C LEU A 130 8.86 1.97 9.79
N ASP A 131 9.86 2.24 8.95
CA ASP A 131 11.12 1.47 8.84
C ASP A 131 10.90 -0.04 8.58
N ARG A 132 9.76 -0.39 7.97
CA ARG A 132 9.35 -1.76 7.63
C ARG A 132 9.60 -2.05 6.16
N PHE A 133 10.86 -1.89 5.74
CA PHE A 133 11.29 -2.04 4.35
C PHE A 133 11.00 -3.42 3.75
N VAL A 134 11.40 -4.51 4.43
CA VAL A 134 11.21 -5.88 3.90
C VAL A 134 9.73 -6.23 3.74
N PRO A 135 8.86 -5.96 4.73
CA PRO A 135 7.41 -6.06 4.54
C PRO A 135 6.88 -5.26 3.36
N ALA A 136 7.34 -4.02 3.15
CA ALA A 136 6.90 -3.18 2.04
C ALA A 136 7.23 -3.80 0.67
N VAL A 137 8.47 -4.27 0.48
CA VAL A 137 8.88 -4.91 -0.79
C VAL A 137 8.09 -6.21 -1.03
N ARG A 138 7.89 -7.04 0.01
CA ARG A 138 7.08 -8.27 -0.11
C ARG A 138 5.63 -7.96 -0.45
N LEU A 139 5.06 -6.90 0.14
CA LEU A 139 3.72 -6.44 -0.16
C LEU A 139 3.58 -6.06 -1.65
N LEU A 140 4.52 -5.27 -2.19
CA LEU A 140 4.53 -4.90 -3.60
C LEU A 140 4.66 -6.12 -4.52
N GLN A 141 5.54 -7.07 -4.18
CA GLN A 141 5.68 -8.34 -4.92
C GLN A 141 4.38 -9.13 -4.94
N ARG A 142 3.67 -9.22 -3.81
CA ARG A 142 2.34 -9.82 -3.74
C ARG A 142 1.32 -9.08 -4.61
N GLY A 143 1.35 -7.74 -4.57
CA GLY A 143 0.53 -6.90 -5.44
C GLY A 143 0.75 -7.23 -6.92
N ILE A 144 2.01 -7.45 -7.32
CA ILE A 144 2.35 -7.86 -8.69
C ILE A 144 1.77 -9.22 -9.05
N LEU A 145 1.88 -10.20 -8.16
CA LEU A 145 1.36 -11.55 -8.40
C LEU A 145 -0.17 -11.56 -8.58
N HIS A 146 -0.91 -10.72 -7.84
CA HIS A 146 -2.37 -10.64 -7.95
C HIS A 146 -2.87 -9.75 -9.09
N ASN A 147 -2.02 -8.86 -9.64
CA ASN A 147 -2.42 -7.84 -10.60
C ASN A 147 -1.59 -7.87 -11.90
N GLN A 148 -1.18 -9.06 -12.35
CA GLN A 148 -0.27 -9.24 -13.48
C GLN A 148 -0.75 -8.60 -14.80
N HIS A 149 -2.06 -8.48 -14.96
CA HIS A 149 -2.70 -7.91 -16.16
C HIS A 149 -3.18 -6.46 -15.96
N HIS A 150 -2.89 -5.84 -14.81
CA HIS A 150 -3.30 -4.46 -14.56
C HIS A 150 -2.51 -3.51 -15.48
N PRO A 151 -3.17 -2.57 -16.16
CA PRO A 151 -2.50 -1.67 -17.12
C PRO A 151 -1.38 -0.84 -16.48
N PHE A 152 -1.53 -0.49 -15.20
CA PHE A 152 -0.56 0.29 -14.43
C PHE A 152 0.43 -0.54 -13.63
N ILE A 153 0.55 -1.86 -13.90
CA ILE A 153 1.42 -2.75 -13.12
C ILE A 153 2.89 -2.30 -13.07
N HIS A 154 3.34 -1.54 -14.07
CA HIS A 154 4.65 -0.90 -14.10
C HIS A 154 4.92 -0.01 -12.88
N GLU A 155 3.90 0.58 -12.26
CA GLU A 155 4.04 1.45 -11.09
C GLU A 155 4.50 0.68 -9.85
N LEU A 156 4.03 -0.57 -9.65
CA LEU A 156 4.52 -1.40 -8.53
C LEU A 156 5.97 -1.80 -8.75
N TYR A 157 6.35 -2.16 -9.98
CA TYR A 157 7.74 -2.42 -10.33
C TYR A 157 8.64 -1.20 -10.12
N GLY A 158 8.21 -0.03 -10.60
CA GLY A 158 8.90 1.24 -10.40
C GLY A 158 9.05 1.62 -8.92
N THR A 159 8.01 1.36 -8.12
CA THR A 159 8.03 1.59 -6.66
C THR A 159 9.05 0.68 -5.98
N ILE A 160 9.08 -0.63 -6.31
CA ILE A 160 10.10 -1.55 -5.77
C ILE A 160 11.50 -1.08 -6.15
N ALA A 161 11.70 -0.69 -7.42
CA ALA A 161 12.98 -0.21 -7.90
C ALA A 161 13.45 1.01 -7.08
N TYR A 162 12.58 2.00 -6.89
CA TYR A 162 12.86 3.18 -6.09
C TYR A 162 13.23 2.81 -4.64
N CYS A 163 12.43 1.97 -3.99
CA CYS A 163 12.69 1.49 -2.63
C CYS A 163 14.08 0.81 -2.51
N LEU A 164 14.41 -0.11 -3.42
CA LEU A 164 15.69 -0.84 -3.39
C LEU A 164 16.89 0.08 -3.68
N ALA A 165 16.70 1.05 -4.55
CA ALA A 165 17.77 1.93 -4.94
C ALA A 165 18.13 2.93 -3.83
N PHE A 166 17.15 3.35 -3.02
CA PHE A 166 17.34 4.36 -1.97
C PHE A 166 17.15 3.81 -0.56
N VAL A 167 17.23 2.49 -0.35
CA VAL A 167 17.01 1.88 0.96
C VAL A 167 17.88 2.47 2.06
N LYS A 168 19.13 2.84 1.77
CA LYS A 168 20.06 3.45 2.74
C LYS A 168 19.57 4.80 3.28
N SER A 169 18.77 5.52 2.49
CA SER A 169 18.17 6.79 2.91
C SER A 169 17.08 6.60 3.98
N TYR A 170 16.53 5.39 4.09
CA TYR A 170 15.46 5.05 5.05
C TYR A 170 15.97 4.15 6.17
N ASP A 171 16.84 3.20 5.84
CA ASP A 171 17.49 2.28 6.79
C ASP A 171 19.01 2.34 6.57
N PRO A 172 19.74 3.15 7.37
CA PRO A 172 21.19 3.31 7.25
C PRO A 172 21.99 2.02 7.44
N THR A 173 21.37 0.97 8.00
CA THR A 173 22.02 -0.34 8.19
C THR A 173 22.08 -1.16 6.90
N ARG A 174 21.36 -0.73 5.87
CA ARG A 174 21.28 -1.42 4.58
C ARG A 174 21.99 -0.62 3.50
N GLU A 175 22.63 -1.36 2.60
CA GLU A 175 23.20 -0.78 1.39
C GLU A 175 22.21 -0.74 0.24
N ASN A 176 22.34 0.29 -0.59
CA ASN A 176 21.53 0.47 -1.79
C ASN A 176 21.74 -0.71 -2.76
N ASN A 177 20.64 -1.32 -3.22
CA ASN A 177 20.70 -2.44 -4.15
C ASN A 177 20.35 -1.98 -5.57
N ARG A 178 21.29 -1.26 -6.20
CA ARG A 178 21.12 -0.72 -7.55
C ARG A 178 20.96 -1.82 -8.61
N VAL A 179 21.57 -2.99 -8.40
CA VAL A 179 21.47 -4.14 -9.33
C VAL A 179 20.04 -4.68 -9.36
N ALA A 180 19.43 -4.90 -8.20
CA ALA A 180 18.03 -5.33 -8.13
C ALA A 180 17.08 -4.24 -8.61
N ALA A 181 17.35 -2.97 -8.26
CA ALA A 181 16.55 -1.84 -8.73
C ALA A 181 16.51 -1.76 -10.26
N LEU A 182 17.66 -1.93 -10.94
CA LEU A 182 17.71 -1.95 -12.41
C LEU A 182 16.84 -3.05 -13.02
N ARG A 183 16.84 -4.27 -12.46
CA ARG A 183 15.98 -5.37 -12.94
C ARG A 183 14.50 -4.99 -12.85
N TYR A 184 14.11 -4.36 -11.74
CA TYR A 184 12.74 -3.89 -11.56
C TYR A 184 12.38 -2.72 -12.48
N LEU A 185 13.31 -1.82 -12.82
CA LEU A 185 13.09 -0.78 -13.82
C LEU A 185 12.92 -1.35 -15.23
N ASP A 186 13.73 -2.35 -15.59
CA ASP A 186 13.61 -3.03 -16.89
C ASP A 186 12.23 -3.71 -17.00
N GLU A 187 11.75 -4.35 -15.93
CA GLU A 187 10.39 -4.92 -15.88
C GLU A 187 9.29 -3.84 -15.90
N ALA A 188 9.49 -2.70 -15.23
CA ALA A 188 8.54 -1.58 -15.28
C ALA A 188 8.38 -1.04 -16.71
N LEU A 189 9.50 -0.82 -17.41
CA LEU A 189 9.51 -0.37 -18.80
C LEU A 189 8.84 -1.40 -19.73
N ALA A 190 9.17 -2.69 -19.55
CA ALA A 190 8.55 -3.76 -20.33
C ALA A 190 7.04 -3.87 -20.07
N ALA A 191 6.61 -3.75 -18.81
CA ALA A 191 5.20 -3.76 -18.43
C ALA A 191 4.43 -2.58 -19.04
N PHE A 192 4.99 -1.37 -19.00
CA PHE A 192 4.38 -0.20 -19.63
C PHE A 192 4.23 -0.39 -21.15
N ALA A 193 5.29 -0.88 -21.81
CA ALA A 193 5.26 -1.13 -23.25
C ALA A 193 4.21 -2.20 -23.63
N ARG A 194 4.08 -3.27 -22.83
CA ARG A 194 3.05 -4.31 -23.04
C ARG A 194 1.63 -3.78 -22.88
N ALA A 195 1.41 -2.82 -21.97
CA ALA A 195 0.09 -2.23 -21.75
C ALA A 195 -0.36 -1.34 -22.92
N GLY A 196 0.56 -0.87 -23.76
CA GLY A 196 0.25 -0.06 -24.93
C GLY A 196 -0.38 1.31 -24.60
N LEU A 197 -0.15 1.80 -23.38
CA LEU A 197 -0.71 3.07 -22.91
C LEU A 197 0.03 4.27 -23.54
N PRO A 198 -0.68 5.37 -23.83
CA PRO A 198 0.00 6.61 -24.22
C PRO A 198 0.82 7.15 -23.04
N ALA A 199 1.91 7.86 -23.33
CA ALA A 199 2.77 8.45 -22.29
C ALA A 199 2.01 9.38 -21.33
N SER A 200 0.95 10.04 -21.82
CA SER A 200 0.07 10.91 -21.02
C SER A 200 -0.79 10.17 -20.00
N ALA A 201 -0.94 8.85 -20.11
CA ALA A 201 -1.68 8.05 -19.14
C ALA A 201 -0.83 7.67 -17.92
N ALA A 202 0.49 7.82 -18.00
CA ALA A 202 1.39 7.53 -16.89
C ALA A 202 1.29 8.63 -15.81
N GLY A 203 1.44 8.26 -14.54
CA GLY A 203 1.52 9.23 -13.46
C GLY A 203 2.72 10.18 -13.59
N GLU A 204 2.65 11.34 -12.95
CA GLU A 204 3.70 12.38 -13.03
C GLU A 204 5.07 11.87 -12.56
N VAL A 205 5.10 10.98 -11.56
CA VAL A 205 6.33 10.44 -10.98
C VAL A 205 6.68 9.07 -11.56
N LEU A 206 5.72 8.14 -11.63
CA LEU A 206 5.95 6.76 -12.06
C LEU A 206 5.62 6.61 -13.54
N ASN A 207 6.55 7.01 -14.40
CA ASN A 207 6.41 6.94 -15.85
C ASN A 207 7.70 6.49 -16.55
N PRO A 208 7.63 6.09 -17.84
CA PRO A 208 8.78 5.59 -18.59
C PRO A 208 9.96 6.57 -18.65
N ILE A 209 9.72 7.88 -18.74
CA ILE A 209 10.78 8.89 -18.79
C ILE A 209 11.57 8.87 -17.47
N ASN A 210 10.86 8.93 -16.35
CA ASN A 210 11.49 8.88 -15.03
C ASN A 210 12.17 7.53 -14.76
N TYR A 211 11.62 6.42 -15.23
CA TYR A 211 12.28 5.12 -15.15
C TYR A 211 13.62 5.11 -15.90
N GLN A 212 13.67 5.71 -17.08
CA GLN A 212 14.92 5.83 -17.85
C GLN A 212 15.93 6.77 -17.19
N ILE A 213 15.48 7.86 -16.57
CA ILE A 213 16.33 8.77 -15.79
C ILE A 213 16.95 8.03 -14.59
N TRP A 214 16.14 7.29 -13.82
CA TRP A 214 16.63 6.49 -12.70
C TRP A 214 17.58 5.40 -13.16
N ARG A 215 17.26 4.73 -14.27
CA ARG A 215 18.09 3.70 -14.91
C ARG A 215 19.45 4.28 -15.31
N ALA A 216 19.49 5.44 -15.94
CA ALA A 216 20.73 6.13 -16.30
C ALA A 216 21.59 6.39 -15.07
N ARG A 217 21.01 6.96 -14.00
CA ARG A 217 21.72 7.20 -12.75
C ARG A 217 22.32 5.91 -12.17
N PHE A 218 21.53 4.85 -12.04
CA PHE A 218 21.98 3.61 -11.41
C PHE A 218 23.02 2.86 -12.26
N LEU A 219 23.00 3.03 -13.58
CA LEU A 219 24.02 2.50 -14.48
C LEU A 219 25.36 3.25 -14.34
N VAL A 220 25.35 4.58 -14.17
CA VAL A 220 26.58 5.32 -13.86
C VAL A 220 27.17 4.86 -12.53
N GLU A 221 26.35 4.75 -11.49
CA GLU A 221 26.79 4.26 -10.17
C GLU A 221 27.36 2.82 -10.21
N GLN A 222 27.06 2.05 -11.26
CA GLN A 222 27.62 0.71 -11.50
C GLN A 222 28.82 0.71 -12.46
N GLY A 223 29.34 1.87 -12.85
CA GLY A 223 30.47 1.98 -13.79
C GLY A 223 30.10 1.59 -15.21
N ARG A 224 28.83 1.76 -15.62
CA ARG A 224 28.32 1.45 -16.97
C ARG A 224 27.86 2.71 -17.73
N PRO A 225 28.75 3.68 -17.99
CA PRO A 225 28.37 4.99 -18.53
C PRO A 225 27.76 4.95 -19.94
N ASP A 226 28.19 4.03 -20.81
CA ASP A 226 27.62 3.92 -22.17
C ASP A 226 26.16 3.46 -22.14
N ALA A 227 25.83 2.49 -21.29
CA ALA A 227 24.46 2.04 -21.09
C ALA A 227 23.60 3.13 -20.42
N ALA A 228 24.21 3.91 -19.52
CA ALA A 228 23.54 5.06 -18.90
C ALA A 228 23.20 6.14 -19.94
N LEU A 229 24.13 6.44 -20.86
CA LEU A 229 23.92 7.38 -21.95
C LEU A 229 22.74 6.94 -22.83
N GLN A 230 22.66 5.66 -23.18
CA GLN A 230 21.54 5.11 -23.96
C GLN A 230 20.20 5.29 -23.23
N ALA A 231 20.15 5.01 -21.92
CA ALA A 231 18.95 5.23 -21.11
C ALA A 231 18.55 6.72 -21.07
N TRP A 232 19.52 7.62 -20.90
CA TRP A 232 19.29 9.06 -20.86
C TRP A 232 18.74 9.61 -22.18
N VAL A 233 19.30 9.18 -23.31
CA VAL A 233 18.80 9.52 -24.65
C VAL A 233 17.39 8.96 -24.86
N ALA A 234 17.12 7.73 -24.40
CA ALA A 234 15.79 7.14 -24.46
C ALA A 234 14.74 7.90 -23.60
N ALA A 235 15.18 8.61 -22.55
CA ALA A 235 14.34 9.50 -21.76
C ALA A 235 14.03 10.84 -22.46
N GLY A 236 14.65 11.12 -23.61
CA GLY A 236 14.52 12.38 -24.34
C GLY A 236 15.12 13.59 -23.59
N GLN A 237 16.02 13.35 -22.65
CA GLN A 237 16.63 14.40 -21.83
C GLN A 237 17.84 15.03 -22.54
N PRO A 238 18.08 16.35 -22.39
CA PRO A 238 19.20 17.02 -23.04
C PRO A 238 20.55 16.53 -22.50
N LEU A 239 21.55 16.49 -23.37
CA LEU A 239 22.95 16.27 -23.00
C LEU A 239 23.61 17.63 -22.74
N GLY A 240 24.22 17.81 -21.57
CA GLY A 240 24.82 19.07 -21.15
C GLY A 240 24.18 19.68 -19.90
N PRO A 241 24.50 20.94 -19.57
CA PRO A 241 24.10 21.60 -18.33
C PRO A 241 22.58 21.69 -18.12
N ASP A 242 21.81 21.78 -19.20
CA ASP A 242 20.34 21.85 -19.16
C ASP A 242 19.71 20.54 -18.66
N GLY A 243 20.42 19.42 -18.80
CA GLY A 243 20.04 18.11 -18.23
C GLY A 243 20.50 17.92 -16.78
N GLY A 244 20.94 19.00 -16.13
CA GLY A 244 21.53 18.96 -14.81
C GLY A 244 22.88 18.24 -14.78
N LEU A 245 23.30 17.82 -13.59
CA LEU A 245 24.63 17.24 -13.37
C LEU A 245 24.82 15.90 -14.12
N LEU A 246 23.79 15.06 -14.15
CA LEU A 246 23.84 13.78 -14.86
C LEU A 246 23.86 13.99 -16.38
N GLY A 247 23.10 14.97 -16.89
CA GLY A 247 23.13 15.34 -18.31
C GLY A 247 24.50 15.89 -18.74
N GLU A 248 25.14 16.72 -17.91
CA GLU A 248 26.50 17.21 -18.18
C GLU A 248 27.51 16.05 -18.19
N TYR A 249 27.43 15.15 -17.21
CA TYR A 249 28.28 13.97 -17.12
C TYR A 249 28.16 13.09 -18.37
N LEU A 250 26.93 12.75 -18.76
CA LEU A 250 26.69 11.92 -19.93
C LEU A 250 27.01 12.63 -21.25
N GLY A 251 26.93 13.96 -21.29
CA GLY A 251 27.43 14.76 -22.42
C GLY A 251 28.93 14.61 -22.62
N ARG A 252 29.73 14.58 -21.55
CA ARG A 252 31.18 14.33 -21.63
C ARG A 252 31.48 12.89 -22.07
N VAL A 253 30.73 11.91 -21.56
CA VAL A 253 30.81 10.51 -22.01
C VAL A 253 30.56 10.40 -23.52
N ALA A 254 29.49 11.05 -24.02
CA ALA A 254 29.15 11.02 -25.44
C ALA A 254 30.25 11.61 -26.35
N LEU A 255 31.05 12.55 -25.84
CA LEU A 255 32.18 13.17 -26.53
C LEU A 255 33.49 12.38 -26.38
N GLY A 256 33.49 11.23 -25.69
CA GLY A 256 34.70 10.46 -25.40
C GLY A 256 35.68 11.18 -24.45
N GLN A 257 35.20 12.17 -23.69
CA GLN A 257 36.03 12.90 -22.74
C GLN A 257 36.20 12.08 -21.45
N PRO A 258 37.34 12.23 -20.75
CA PRO A 258 37.52 11.60 -19.45
C PRO A 258 36.49 12.15 -18.45
N VAL A 259 35.80 11.24 -17.78
CA VAL A 259 34.83 11.56 -16.73
C VAL A 259 35.25 10.92 -15.40
N PRO A 260 34.91 11.54 -14.26
CA PRO A 260 35.12 10.93 -12.95
C PRO A 260 34.26 9.66 -12.76
N ALA A 261 34.42 8.96 -11.64
CA ALA A 261 33.63 7.76 -11.37
C ALA A 261 32.13 8.07 -11.18
N LEU A 262 31.82 9.24 -10.61
CA LEU A 262 30.46 9.68 -10.30
C LEU A 262 30.19 11.12 -10.76
N PRO A 263 28.94 11.47 -11.14
CA PRO A 263 28.59 12.82 -11.60
C PRO A 263 28.87 13.92 -10.56
N GLU A 264 28.71 13.63 -9.27
CA GLU A 264 28.95 14.55 -8.15
C GLU A 264 30.39 15.07 -8.09
N GLU A 265 31.34 14.36 -8.71
CA GLU A 265 32.75 14.72 -8.75
C GLU A 265 33.09 15.71 -9.87
N LEU A 266 32.16 15.99 -10.80
CA LEU A 266 32.35 17.04 -11.80
C LEU A 266 32.34 18.44 -11.20
N ARG A 267 31.66 18.63 -10.07
CA ARG A 267 31.51 19.92 -9.38
C ARG A 267 31.79 19.75 -7.88
N PRO A 268 33.06 19.49 -7.49
CA PRO A 268 33.40 19.16 -6.11
C PRO A 268 33.10 20.32 -5.13
N HIS A 269 33.11 21.56 -5.59
CA HIS A 269 32.74 22.74 -4.80
C HIS A 269 31.28 22.76 -4.32
N LEU A 270 30.38 21.96 -4.92
CA LEU A 270 29.03 21.76 -4.40
C LEU A 270 28.99 20.86 -3.15
N LYS A 271 30.05 20.09 -2.85
CA LYS A 271 30.14 19.28 -1.63
C LYS A 271 30.56 20.08 -0.39
N ASP A 272 31.26 21.21 -0.55
CA ASP A 272 32.03 21.82 0.54
C ASP A 272 31.41 23.07 1.22
N GLY A 273 30.19 23.52 0.90
CA GLY A 273 29.64 24.66 1.66
C GLY A 273 28.45 25.44 1.11
N GLY A 274 27.55 24.85 0.31
CA GLY A 274 26.22 25.42 0.16
C GLY A 274 25.35 25.07 1.39
N PRO A 275 24.38 25.91 1.82
CA PRO A 275 23.32 25.42 2.71
C PRO A 275 22.77 24.12 2.12
N PRO A 276 22.38 23.12 2.94
CA PRO A 276 22.01 21.81 2.45
C PRO A 276 20.98 21.99 1.35
N VAL A 277 21.39 21.71 0.11
CA VAL A 277 20.44 21.48 -0.97
C VAL A 277 19.80 20.17 -0.55
N GLY A 278 18.68 20.30 0.15
CA GLY A 278 17.78 19.20 0.44
C GLY A 278 17.58 18.42 -0.84
N ALA A 279 17.41 17.12 -0.69
CA ALA A 279 16.96 16.25 -1.74
C ALA A 279 16.05 17.01 -2.70
N THR A 280 16.37 17.05 -4.00
CA THR A 280 15.39 17.35 -5.04
C THR A 280 14.42 16.17 -5.13
N ALA A 281 13.67 16.03 -4.03
CA ALA A 281 12.28 15.65 -3.97
C ALA A 281 11.53 16.92 -3.52
N ASP A 282 11.71 18.03 -4.26
CA ASP A 282 10.60 18.98 -4.40
C ASP A 282 9.59 18.31 -5.32
N ALA A 283 8.83 17.40 -4.70
CA ALA A 283 7.46 17.18 -5.11
C ALA A 283 6.79 18.55 -5.11
N SER A 284 6.23 18.89 -6.26
CA SER A 284 5.26 19.95 -6.47
C SER A 284 4.36 20.16 -5.23
N ALA A 285 4.75 21.10 -4.38
CA ALA A 285 3.86 21.82 -3.49
C ALA A 285 3.67 23.21 -4.10
N SER A 286 3.11 23.24 -5.30
CA SER A 286 2.47 24.45 -5.81
C SER A 286 1.18 24.62 -5.04
N ALA A 287 1.24 25.32 -3.91
CA ALA A 287 0.09 26.05 -3.42
C ALA A 287 -0.25 27.12 -4.49
N PRO A 288 -1.45 27.11 -5.11
CA PRO A 288 -1.82 28.21 -5.97
C PRO A 288 -2.17 29.41 -5.09
N ASP A 289 -1.33 30.44 -5.19
CA ASP A 289 -1.75 31.80 -4.89
C ASP A 289 -2.88 32.19 -5.86
N ARG A 290 -3.75 33.04 -5.34
CA ARG A 290 -5.08 33.39 -5.84
C ARG A 290 -5.01 34.03 -7.22
N GLY A 291 -5.81 33.52 -8.16
CA GLY A 291 -6.22 34.31 -9.32
C GLY A 291 -6.73 33.49 -10.50
N GLY A 292 -8.04 33.53 -10.73
CA GLY A 292 -8.63 33.23 -12.05
C GLY A 292 -9.08 31.78 -12.24
N GLY A 293 -10.34 31.50 -11.93
CA GLY A 293 -11.00 30.28 -12.42
C GLY A 293 -11.25 30.33 -13.93
N PRO A 294 -11.57 29.17 -14.52
CA PRO A 294 -12.79 29.14 -15.30
C PRO A 294 -13.76 28.01 -14.90
N ALA A 295 -15.02 28.34 -15.17
CA ALA A 295 -16.26 27.63 -14.95
C ALA A 295 -16.28 26.15 -15.39
N HIS A 296 -16.88 25.28 -14.57
CA HIS A 296 -18.26 24.79 -14.75
C HIS A 296 -18.50 23.52 -13.91
N ALA A 297 -19.40 23.60 -12.92
CA ALA A 297 -20.42 22.59 -12.64
C ALA A 297 -21.37 23.10 -11.54
N HIS A 298 -22.65 23.08 -11.85
CA HIS A 298 -23.77 23.59 -11.06
C HIS A 298 -23.95 22.88 -9.71
N CYS A 299 -24.06 23.67 -8.63
CA CYS A 299 -24.83 23.31 -7.44
C CYS A 299 -25.62 24.53 -6.98
N SER A 300 -26.94 24.41 -7.05
CA SER A 300 -27.95 25.40 -6.66
C SER A 300 -28.23 25.32 -5.15
N HIS A 301 -27.89 26.36 -4.39
CA HIS A 301 -28.57 26.72 -3.13
C HIS A 301 -28.52 28.24 -2.90
N GLY A 302 -29.63 28.79 -2.38
CA GLY A 302 -29.97 30.21 -2.33
C GLY A 302 -29.25 31.04 -1.25
N PRO A 303 -29.58 32.36 -1.17
CA PRO A 303 -28.70 33.36 -0.58
C PRO A 303 -29.00 33.64 0.90
N GLY A 304 -27.96 33.85 1.71
CA GLY A 304 -28.11 34.44 3.04
C GLY A 304 -26.84 34.35 3.89
N GLU A 305 -26.30 35.53 4.23
CA GLU A 305 -25.31 35.85 5.28
C GLU A 305 -23.79 35.83 4.94
N PRO A 306 -23.07 36.95 5.18
CA PRO A 306 -21.61 37.02 5.04
C PRO A 306 -20.89 36.56 6.31
N CYS A 307 -19.89 35.68 6.15
CA CYS A 307 -18.97 35.29 7.23
C CYS A 307 -17.92 36.38 7.51
N ARG A 308 -17.83 36.74 8.79
CA ARG A 308 -16.85 37.65 9.41
C ARG A 308 -15.45 37.02 9.39
N ALA A 309 -14.45 37.80 8.97
CA ALA A 309 -13.04 37.44 9.13
C ALA A 309 -12.57 37.80 10.55
N ASP A 310 -12.11 36.82 11.31
CA ASP A 310 -11.39 37.05 12.56
C ASP A 310 -10.01 36.37 12.55
N ARG A 311 -9.10 37.09 13.18
CA ARG A 311 -7.63 36.98 13.24
C ARG A 311 -7.09 35.59 13.60
N ALA A 312 -6.00 35.21 12.93
CA ALA A 312 -5.06 34.19 13.39
C ALA A 312 -4.13 34.77 14.47
N PRO A 313 -3.78 34.00 15.54
CA PRO A 313 -2.67 34.35 16.41
C PRO A 313 -1.35 33.74 15.93
N ASP A 314 -0.32 34.59 15.94
CA ASP A 314 1.10 34.27 15.80
C ASP A 314 1.57 33.35 16.94
N LEU A 315 2.23 32.24 16.61
CA LEU A 315 3.02 31.46 17.56
C LEU A 315 4.32 31.00 16.88
N SER A 316 5.37 31.78 17.12
CA SER A 316 6.76 31.42 16.90
C SER A 316 7.24 30.52 18.04
N LEU A 317 7.79 29.35 17.69
CA LEU A 317 8.54 28.51 18.63
C LEU A 317 9.89 28.17 18.02
N THR A 318 10.93 28.67 18.68
CA THR A 318 12.35 28.32 18.50
C THR A 318 12.64 26.95 19.10
N PRO A 319 13.58 26.15 18.55
CA PRO A 319 14.02 24.92 19.18
C PRO A 319 15.13 25.21 20.21
N ARG A 320 14.99 24.60 21.39
CA ARG A 320 15.95 24.67 22.50
C ARG A 320 16.85 23.43 22.49
N ALA A 321 18.15 23.68 22.61
CA ALA A 321 19.21 22.68 22.64
C ALA A 321 19.33 21.93 23.97
N GLY A 322 19.77 20.66 23.88
CA GLY A 322 20.69 20.00 24.81
C GLY A 322 20.10 19.27 26.02
N THR A 323 20.32 17.95 26.09
CA THR A 323 21.17 17.27 27.11
C THR A 323 21.10 15.74 26.99
N GLU A 324 22.23 15.11 26.63
CA GLU A 324 22.67 13.80 27.13
C GLU A 324 23.19 13.96 28.59
N PRO A 325 23.53 12.91 29.39
CA PRO A 325 23.79 11.49 29.05
C PRO A 325 23.20 10.45 30.04
N THR A 326 23.30 9.14 29.71
CA THR A 326 23.93 8.08 30.56
C THR A 326 23.67 6.65 30.04
N GLY A 327 24.76 5.93 29.73
CA GLY A 327 25.07 4.56 30.21
C GLY A 327 24.19 3.35 29.82
N PRO A 328 24.76 2.28 29.21
CA PRO A 328 24.01 1.09 28.83
C PRO A 328 23.86 0.07 29.97
N ALA A 329 22.62 -0.32 30.26
CA ALA A 329 22.32 -1.46 31.13
C ALA A 329 22.39 -2.78 30.33
N ARG A 330 23.30 -3.67 30.74
CA ARG A 330 23.33 -5.08 30.34
C ARG A 330 22.18 -5.84 31.00
N LEU A 331 21.48 -6.67 30.23
CA LEU A 331 20.67 -7.78 30.73
C LEU A 331 20.97 -9.06 29.93
N PRO A 332 20.77 -10.25 30.55
CA PRO A 332 21.53 -11.46 30.27
C PRO A 332 20.94 -12.32 29.14
N SER A 333 21.82 -13.10 28.53
CA SER A 333 21.52 -14.16 27.56
C SER A 333 20.78 -15.32 28.21
N GLU A 334 19.54 -15.58 27.81
CA GLU A 334 18.85 -16.84 28.07
C GLU A 334 19.19 -17.88 27.00
N GLY A 335 19.45 -19.11 27.47
CA GLY A 335 19.99 -20.21 26.69
C GLY A 335 19.00 -20.85 25.73
N SER A 336 19.48 -21.16 24.52
CA SER A 336 18.83 -22.12 23.63
C SER A 336 19.18 -23.56 24.05
N PRO A 337 18.20 -24.47 24.14
CA PRO A 337 18.48 -25.89 24.29
C PRO A 337 19.01 -26.46 22.96
N ARG A 338 20.18 -27.10 23.03
CA ARG A 338 20.76 -27.91 21.95
C ARG A 338 19.83 -29.07 21.61
N GLN A 339 19.38 -29.14 20.36
CA GLN A 339 18.85 -30.38 19.78
C GLN A 339 20.01 -31.27 19.30
N PRO A 340 19.88 -32.61 19.42
CA PRO A 340 20.90 -33.55 19.00
C PRO A 340 21.01 -33.62 17.47
N ALA A 341 22.24 -33.76 16.99
CA ALA A 341 22.57 -33.90 15.57
C ALA A 341 21.89 -35.12 14.95
N GLY A 342 20.94 -34.88 14.05
CA GLY A 342 20.43 -35.87 13.10
C GLY A 342 21.29 -35.91 11.85
N GLU A 343 21.49 -37.11 11.31
CA GLU A 343 22.26 -37.40 10.09
C GLU A 343 21.79 -36.58 8.87
N PRO A 344 22.68 -36.22 7.93
CA PRO A 344 22.32 -35.47 6.74
C PRO A 344 21.46 -36.32 5.79
N CYS A 345 20.24 -35.84 5.50
CA CYS A 345 19.33 -36.47 4.54
C CYS A 345 19.89 -36.35 3.12
N ASN A 346 19.96 -37.47 2.39
CA ASN A 346 20.42 -37.52 1.01
C ASN A 346 19.29 -37.09 0.06
N HIS A 347 19.53 -36.07 -0.78
CA HIS A 347 18.50 -35.39 -1.57
C HIS A 347 18.29 -35.93 -3.00
N GLU A 348 18.86 -37.09 -3.35
CA GLU A 348 18.84 -37.57 -4.74
C GLU A 348 17.54 -38.26 -5.18
N ASP A 349 16.72 -38.78 -4.25
CA ASP A 349 15.57 -39.65 -4.62
C ASP A 349 14.17 -39.09 -4.28
N GLY A 350 14.06 -37.79 -4.00
CA GLY A 350 12.75 -37.10 -3.89
C GLY A 350 11.78 -37.62 -2.81
N SER A 351 12.21 -38.52 -1.93
CA SER A 351 11.36 -39.19 -0.94
C SER A 351 11.98 -39.09 0.45
N CYS A 352 11.56 -38.07 1.21
CA CYS A 352 11.98 -37.90 2.60
C CYS A 352 10.86 -38.41 3.52
N PRO A 353 11.06 -39.45 4.34
CA PRO A 353 10.00 -40.10 5.14
C PRO A 353 9.49 -39.26 6.33
N HIS A 354 9.87 -37.98 6.42
CA HIS A 354 9.46 -37.07 7.50
C HIS A 354 8.26 -36.19 7.14
N GLN A 355 7.73 -36.28 5.92
CA GLN A 355 6.40 -35.74 5.62
C GLN A 355 5.35 -36.67 6.22
N LYS A 356 5.17 -36.61 7.55
CA LYS A 356 3.86 -36.92 8.12
C LYS A 356 2.86 -36.03 7.38
N ALA A 357 1.91 -36.64 6.68
CA ALA A 357 0.77 -35.92 6.16
C ALA A 357 0.23 -35.03 7.30
N PRO A 358 0.00 -33.72 7.06
CA PRO A 358 -0.61 -32.88 8.09
C PRO A 358 -1.86 -33.60 8.58
N PRO A 359 -2.09 -33.67 9.91
CA PRO A 359 -3.32 -34.26 10.41
C PRO A 359 -4.49 -33.58 9.68
N PRO A 360 -5.53 -34.33 9.27
CA PRO A 360 -6.68 -33.71 8.64
C PRO A 360 -7.17 -32.60 9.57
N LEU A 361 -7.23 -31.37 9.06
CA LEU A 361 -7.78 -30.20 9.77
C LEU A 361 -9.22 -30.45 10.28
N PHE A 362 -9.87 -31.49 9.77
CA PHE A 362 -11.21 -31.93 10.10
C PHE A 362 -11.20 -33.33 10.73
N ASP A 363 -10.94 -33.42 12.03
CA ASP A 363 -11.34 -34.57 12.81
C ASP A 363 -12.88 -34.52 12.99
N ARG A 364 -13.57 -35.62 12.64
CA ARG A 364 -15.05 -35.72 12.63
C ARG A 364 -15.70 -35.45 14.00
N ASN A 365 -14.90 -35.38 15.06
CA ASN A 365 -15.36 -35.23 16.44
C ASN A 365 -14.98 -33.88 17.12
N HIS A 366 -14.49 -32.88 16.37
CA HIS A 366 -14.13 -31.55 16.92
C HIS A 366 -15.34 -30.58 17.00
N PRO A 367 -15.33 -29.52 17.85
CA PRO A 367 -16.48 -28.74 18.36
C PRO A 367 -17.14 -27.79 17.34
N TRP A 368 -17.14 -28.15 16.06
CA TRP A 368 -17.77 -27.38 14.98
C TRP A 368 -19.27 -27.20 15.19
N LEU A 369 -19.95 -28.14 15.84
CA LEU A 369 -21.34 -27.97 16.24
C LEU A 369 -21.51 -26.77 17.17
N ALA A 370 -20.55 -26.53 18.07
CA ALA A 370 -20.56 -25.40 19.00
C ALA A 370 -20.26 -24.08 18.29
N THR A 371 -19.36 -24.07 17.30
CA THR A 371 -19.07 -22.88 16.47
C THR A 371 -20.25 -22.54 15.56
N TYR A 372 -20.90 -23.56 14.98
CA TYR A 372 -22.11 -23.41 14.16
C TYR A 372 -23.30 -22.93 14.99
N LEU A 373 -23.46 -23.46 16.21
CA LEU A 373 -24.42 -22.96 17.20
C LEU A 373 -24.09 -21.52 17.64
N GLN A 374 -22.81 -21.17 17.84
CA GLN A 374 -22.40 -19.81 18.17
C GLN A 374 -22.71 -18.83 17.03
N MET A 375 -22.45 -19.19 15.77
CA MET A 375 -22.78 -18.33 14.64
C MET A 375 -24.29 -18.20 14.44
N LEU A 376 -25.07 -19.26 14.67
CA LEU A 376 -26.53 -19.20 14.70
C LEU A 376 -27.07 -18.35 15.86
N VAL A 377 -26.44 -18.40 17.03
CA VAL A 377 -26.81 -17.59 18.21
C VAL A 377 -26.39 -16.13 18.04
N LEU A 378 -25.27 -15.83 17.40
CA LEU A 378 -24.81 -14.47 17.12
C LEU A 378 -25.60 -13.84 15.96
N GLY A 379 -25.85 -14.59 14.89
CA GLY A 379 -26.72 -14.18 13.78
C GLY A 379 -28.18 -14.03 14.23
N GLY A 380 -28.69 -14.98 15.01
CA GLY A 380 -30.02 -14.93 15.61
C GLY A 380 -30.15 -13.84 16.68
N GLY A 381 -29.11 -13.60 17.48
CA GLY A 381 -29.05 -12.56 18.50
C GLY A 381 -29.01 -11.15 17.91
N GLY A 382 -28.27 -10.95 16.81
CA GLY A 382 -28.31 -9.71 16.03
C GLY A 382 -29.69 -9.43 15.46
N LEU A 383 -30.36 -10.45 14.93
CA LEU A 383 -31.76 -10.38 14.49
C LEU A 383 -32.73 -10.05 15.64
N LEU A 384 -32.51 -10.63 16.83
CA LEU A 384 -33.33 -10.38 18.02
C LEU A 384 -33.14 -8.96 18.58
N LEU A 385 -31.92 -8.41 18.51
CA LEU A 385 -31.61 -7.04 18.92
C LEU A 385 -32.19 -6.01 17.95
N LEU A 386 -32.14 -6.26 16.64
CA LEU A 386 -32.83 -5.45 15.63
C LEU A 386 -34.35 -5.51 15.81
N TRP A 387 -34.89 -6.68 16.16
CA TRP A 387 -36.30 -6.86 16.46
C TRP A 387 -36.73 -6.13 17.75
N ARG A 388 -35.89 -6.16 18.79
CA ARG A 388 -36.16 -5.52 20.10
C ARG A 388 -36.01 -3.99 20.06
N GLY A 389 -35.04 -3.47 19.32
CA GLY A 389 -34.86 -2.02 19.12
C GLY A 389 -36.01 -1.38 18.33
N HIS A 390 -36.71 -2.15 17.49
CA HIS A 390 -37.94 -1.72 16.82
C HIS A 390 -39.16 -1.66 17.77
N TRP A 391 -39.17 -2.48 18.83
CA TRP A 391 -40.25 -2.48 19.83
C TRP A 391 -40.07 -1.43 20.93
N SER A 392 -38.84 -1.04 21.29
CA SER A 392 -38.60 -0.04 22.34
C SER A 392 -38.81 1.42 21.90
N ARG A 393 -39.12 1.66 20.62
CA ARG A 393 -39.41 3.00 20.06
C ARG A 393 -40.90 3.20 19.75
N ARG A 394 -41.75 2.26 20.15
CA ARG A 394 -43.20 2.43 20.29
C ARG A 394 -43.52 2.51 21.76
#